data_AF-A0A6G7VF72-F1
#
_entry.id   AF-A0A6G7VF72-F1
#
_cell.length_a   1.000
_cell.length_b   1.000
_cell.length_c   1.000
_cell.angle_alpha   90.00
_cell.angle_beta   90.00
_cell.angle_gamma   90.00
#
_symmetry.space_group_name_H-M   'P 1'
#
loop_
_entity.id
_entity.type
_entity.pdbx_description
1 polymer ?
#
loop_
_entity_poly.entity_id
_entity_poly.type
_entity_poly.pdbx_seq_one_letter_code
_entity_poly.pdbx_strand_id
1 'polypeptide(L)'
;MGEKRALLAGKTPEIRVTHRREGLSVISTLTNRGKVRRKAFAGAMNADILIDFMKRLVKDARGKKIFLILDNLRVHHTKSVKA
;
A
#
# COMPACT_ATOMS: atom_id res chain seq x y z
N MET A 1 -16.39 13.68 30.81
CA MET A 1 -16.88 12.96 31.99
C MET A 1 -17.35 11.58 31.52
N GLY A 2 -16.45 10.59 31.47
CA GLY A 2 -16.57 9.33 32.23
C GLY A 2 -17.33 8.29 31.40
N GLU A 3 -16.81 7.13 31.04
CA GLU A 3 -16.22 6.10 31.90
C GLU A 3 -15.05 5.38 31.23
N LYS A 4 -13.92 5.31 31.93
CA LYS A 4 -12.98 4.19 31.79
C LYS A 4 -13.62 3.00 32.49
N ARG A 5 -14.09 2.00 31.74
CA ARG A 5 -14.42 0.70 32.33
C ARG A 5 -13.14 -0.13 32.42
N ALA A 6 -12.67 -0.33 33.65
CA ALA A 6 -11.65 -1.32 33.96
C ALA A 6 -12.14 -2.70 33.53
N LEU A 7 -11.37 -3.38 32.69
CA LEU A 7 -11.63 -4.77 32.30
C LEU A 7 -11.22 -5.66 33.47
N LEU A 8 -12.20 -6.30 34.12
CA LEU A 8 -11.97 -7.41 35.05
C LEU A 8 -11.21 -8.51 34.32
N ALA A 9 -10.13 -9.01 34.92
CA ALA A 9 -9.37 -10.13 34.41
C ALA A 9 -10.31 -11.34 34.17
N GLY A 10 -10.36 -11.83 32.92
CA GLY A 10 -11.05 -13.08 32.57
C GLY A 10 -12.31 -12.97 31.68
N LYS A 11 -12.75 -11.77 31.26
CA LYS A 11 -13.82 -11.66 30.24
C LYS A 11 -13.22 -11.59 28.84
N THR A 12 -13.51 -12.59 28.00
CA THR A 12 -13.17 -12.59 26.58
C THR A 12 -13.77 -11.34 25.93
N PRO A 13 -12.97 -10.47 25.29
CA PRO A 13 -13.49 -9.29 24.64
C PRO A 13 -14.38 -9.71 23.46
N GLU A 14 -15.65 -9.34 23.51
CA GLU A 14 -16.55 -9.45 22.36
C GLU A 14 -16.19 -8.37 21.34
N ILE A 15 -15.57 -8.77 20.23
CA ILE A 15 -15.26 -7.88 19.12
C ILE A 15 -16.51 -7.80 18.23
N ARG A 16 -17.12 -6.61 18.11
CA ARG A 16 -18.12 -6.35 17.06
C ARG A 16 -17.40 -6.33 15.73
N VAL A 17 -17.53 -7.40 14.95
CA VAL A 17 -17.00 -7.46 13.58
C VAL A 17 -17.97 -6.74 12.66
N THR A 18 -17.55 -5.62 12.08
CA THR A 18 -18.32 -4.94 11.04
C THR A 18 -18.25 -5.78 9.77
N HIS A 19 -19.37 -6.36 9.32
CA HIS A 19 -19.44 -7.22 8.13
C HIS A 19 -19.28 -6.47 6.79
N ARG A 20 -19.18 -5.13 6.81
CA ARG A 20 -18.95 -4.31 5.62
C ARG A 20 -17.47 -4.34 5.25
N ARG A 21 -17.12 -5.05 4.19
CA ARG A 21 -15.77 -5.04 3.61
C ARG A 21 -15.68 -3.94 2.55
N GLU A 22 -14.89 -2.91 2.83
CA GLU A 22 -14.51 -1.91 1.83
C GLU A 22 -13.18 -2.31 1.18
N GLY A 23 -13.12 -2.24 -0.14
CA GLY A 23 -11.93 -2.64 -0.90
C GLY A 23 -10.88 -1.54 -0.92
N LEU A 24 -9.75 -1.76 -0.25
CA LEU A 24 -8.58 -0.91 -0.32
C LEU A 24 -7.38 -1.71 -0.83
N SER A 25 -6.72 -1.19 -1.86
CA SER A 25 -5.54 -1.78 -2.47
C SER A 25 -4.29 -1.01 -2.06
N VAL A 26 -3.14 -1.71 -2.04
CA VAL A 26 -1.86 -1.13 -1.66
C VAL A 26 -0.80 -1.56 -2.68
N ILE A 27 0.05 -0.62 -3.08
CA ILE A 27 1.30 -0.90 -3.78
C ILE A 27 2.45 -0.51 -2.85
N SER A 28 3.49 -1.33 -2.80
CA SER A 28 4.67 -1.10 -1.96
C SER A 28 5.96 -1.47 -2.67
N THR A 29 7.06 -0.86 -2.23
CA THR A 29 8.43 -1.27 -2.56
C THR A 29 9.25 -1.41 -1.29
N LEU A 30 10.26 -2.26 -1.35
CA LEU A 30 11.27 -2.46 -0.33
C LEU A 30 12.64 -2.39 -1.00
N THR A 31 13.54 -1.56 -0.46
CA THR A 31 14.93 -1.51 -0.94
C THR A 31 15.81 -2.50 -0.17
N ASN A 32 17.00 -2.80 -0.71
CA ASN A 32 18.02 -3.61 -0.03
C ASN A 32 18.52 -3.02 1.30
N ARG A 33 18.24 -1.75 1.58
CA ARG A 33 18.53 -1.09 2.87
C ARG A 33 17.34 -1.11 3.84
N GLY A 34 16.30 -1.88 3.52
CA GLY A 34 15.09 -1.97 4.34
C GLY A 34 14.15 -0.77 4.22
N LYS A 35 14.36 0.15 3.27
CA LYS A 35 13.48 1.32 3.13
C LYS A 35 12.19 0.92 2.41
N VAL A 36 11.05 1.17 3.07
CA VAL A 36 9.71 0.91 2.52
C VAL A 36 9.08 2.17 1.97
N ARG A 37 8.47 2.09 0.79
CA ARG A 37 7.51 3.07 0.28
C ARG A 37 6.20 2.36 -0.03
N ARG A 38 5.08 3.01 0.27
CA ARG A 38 3.75 2.46 0.01
C ARG A 38 2.76 3.54 -0.38
N LYS A 39 1.77 3.17 -1.19
CA LYS A 39 0.61 4.00 -1.53
C LYS A 39 -0.64 3.14 -1.42
N ALA A 40 -1.64 3.63 -0.69
CA ALA A 40 -2.97 3.06 -0.65
C ALA A 40 -3.85 3.72 -1.73
N PHE A 41 -4.74 2.96 -2.34
CA PHE A 41 -5.66 3.41 -3.37
C PHE A 41 -6.94 2.58 -3.38
N ALA A 42 -8.05 3.17 -3.81
CA ALA A 42 -9.31 2.45 -3.97
C ALA A 42 -9.34 1.72 -5.33
N GLY A 43 -10.00 0.56 -5.37
CA GLY A 43 -10.17 -0.22 -6.60
C GLY A 43 -8.93 -1.01 -7.03
N ALA A 44 -8.87 -1.35 -8.32
CA ALA A 44 -7.80 -2.15 -8.91
C ALA A 44 -6.65 -1.30 -9.45
N MET A 45 -5.46 -1.91 -9.56
CA MET A 45 -4.28 -1.22 -10.12
C MET A 45 -4.47 -0.91 -11.61
N ASN A 46 -4.12 0.32 -12.00
CA ASN A 46 -4.07 0.76 -13.38
C ASN A 46 -2.74 1.47 -13.69
N ALA A 47 -2.51 1.80 -14.96
CA ALA A 47 -1.26 2.38 -15.42
C ALA A 47 -0.96 3.74 -14.74
N ASP A 48 -1.98 4.58 -14.57
CA ASP A 48 -1.80 5.92 -13.98
C ASP A 48 -1.38 5.84 -12.51
N ILE A 49 -1.99 4.93 -11.74
CA ILE A 49 -1.63 4.69 -10.34
C ILE A 49 -0.18 4.21 -10.23
N LEU A 50 0.23 3.29 -11.11
CA LEU A 50 1.60 2.77 -11.14
C LEU A 50 2.60 3.86 -11.56
N ILE A 51 2.32 4.62 -12.61
CA ILE A 51 3.18 5.70 -13.11
C ILE A 51 3.35 6.78 -12.03
N ASP A 52 2.28 7.21 -11.37
CA ASP A 52 2.37 8.16 -10.26
C ASP A 52 3.25 7.60 -9.12
N PHE A 53 3.10 6.32 -8.80
CA PHE A 53 3.93 5.70 -7.79
C PHE A 53 5.41 5.64 -8.20
N MET A 54 5.73 5.26 -9.43
CA MET A 54 7.10 5.26 -9.96
C MET A 54 7.72 6.66 -9.97
N LYS A 55 6.96 7.69 -10.35
CA LYS A 55 7.41 9.10 -10.30
C LYS A 55 7.86 9.50 -8.88
N ARG A 56 7.10 9.08 -7.85
CA ARG A 56 7.47 9.32 -6.45
C ARG A 56 8.75 8.58 -6.06
N LEU A 57 8.94 7.34 -6.51
CA LEU A 57 10.16 6.58 -6.27
C LEU A 57 11.39 7.27 -6.89
N VAL A 58 11.27 7.73 -8.15
CA VAL A 58 12.34 8.45 -8.86
C VAL A 58 12.69 9.75 -8.16
N LYS A 59 11.70 10.55 -7.75
CA LYS A 59 11.92 11.78 -6.98
C LYS A 59 12.69 11.52 -5.68
N ASP A 60 12.34 10.45 -4.98
CA ASP A 60 12.99 10.05 -3.73
C ASP A 60 14.41 9.51 -3.90
N ALA A 61 14.75 8.98 -5.08
CA ALA A 61 16.08 8.42 -5.35
C ALA A 61 17.15 9.49 -5.57
N ARG A 62 16.79 10.79 -5.61
CA ARG A 62 17.73 11.93 -5.70
C ARG A 62 18.74 11.77 -6.83
N GLY A 63 18.25 11.41 -8.02
CA GLY A 63 19.08 11.23 -9.23
C GLY A 63 19.78 9.87 -9.35
N LYS A 64 19.61 8.96 -8.39
CA LYS A 64 20.13 7.59 -8.51
C LYS A 64 19.22 6.74 -9.40
N LYS A 65 19.83 5.90 -10.24
CA LYS A 65 19.09 4.89 -11.01
C LYS A 65 18.41 3.90 -10.06
N ILE A 66 17.18 3.52 -10.38
CA ILE A 66 16.39 2.53 -9.64
C ILE A 66 16.25 1.30 -10.52
N PHE A 67 16.61 0.14 -9.97
CA PHE A 67 16.18 -1.15 -10.52
C PHE A 67 14.89 -1.54 -9.81
N LEU A 68 13.79 -1.58 -10.57
CA LEU A 68 12.47 -1.94 -10.06
C LEU A 68 12.14 -3.36 -10.51
N ILE A 69 11.87 -4.23 -9.53
CA ILE A 69 11.42 -5.60 -9.78
C ILE A 69 9.90 -5.60 -9.60
N LEU A 70 9.18 -5.99 -10.64
CA LEU A 70 7.73 -6.10 -10.68
C LEU A 70 7.33 -7.55 -10.91
N ASP A 71 6.10 -7.89 -10.55
CA ASP A 71 5.51 -9.18 -10.93
C ASP A 71 5.08 -9.17 -12.40
N ASN A 72 4.27 -10.15 -12.82
CA ASN A 72 3.81 -10.27 -14.20
C ASN A 72 2.41 -9.67 -14.45
N LEU A 73 1.99 -8.66 -13.69
CA LEU A 73 0.69 -8.04 -13.92
C LEU A 73 0.65 -7.35 -15.30
N ARG A 74 -0.46 -7.53 -16.05
CA ARG A 74 -0.63 -6.96 -17.40
C ARG A 74 -0.40 -5.46 -17.45
N VAL A 75 -0.73 -4.75 -16.37
CA VAL A 75 -0.54 -3.29 -16.27
C VAL A 75 0.93 -2.88 -16.43
N HIS A 76 1.87 -3.70 -15.96
CA HIS A 76 3.32 -3.45 -16.08
C HIS A 76 3.81 -3.49 -17.52
N HIS A 77 3.06 -4.15 -18.41
CA HIS A 77 3.41 -4.34 -19.80
C HIS A 77 2.74 -3.35 -20.75
N THR A 78 1.90 -2.46 -20.24
CA THR A 78 1.18 -1.45 -21.04
C THR A 78 2.13 -0.45 -21.68
N LYS A 79 1.76 0.09 -22.85
CA LYS A 79 2.59 1.05 -23.60
C LYS A 79 2.93 2.28 -22.77
N SER A 80 1.96 2.84 -22.05
CA SER A 80 2.15 4.03 -21.20
C SER A 80 3.15 3.82 -20.06
N VAL A 81 3.32 2.58 -19.58
CA VAL A 81 4.30 2.24 -18.54
C VAL A 81 5.70 2.04 -19.12
N LYS A 82 5.80 1.59 -20.38
CA LYS A 82 7.07 1.34 -21.08
C LYS A 82 7.63 2.56 -21.84
N ALA A 83 6.78 3.55 -22.10
CA ALA A 83 7.08 4.73 -22.92
C ALA A 83 8.11 5.67 -22.28
#